data_AF-A0A8H7KFT8-F1
#
_entry.id   AF-A0A8H7KFT8-F1
#
_cell.length_a   1.000
_cell.length_b   1.000
_cell.length_c   1.000
_cell.angle_alpha   90.00
_cell.angle_beta   90.00
_cell.angle_gamma   90.00
#
_symmetry.space_group_name_H-M   'P 1'
#
loop_
_entity.id
_entity.type
_entity.pdbx_description
1 polymer ?
#
loop_
_entity_poly.entity_id
_entity_poly.type
_entity_poly.pdbx_seq_one_letter_code
_entity_poly.pdbx_strand_id
1 'polypeptide(L)'
;MHSLPFPSSLNHNRSPLELVHSDLHGPLPVASHSGYKYWITFIDDATRFRAVYLLKAKSEAFEAFKVYKSWAETQLGVKLRALQDDKGGEYMSKAFISFTELAGIERRHSTRNRPQQNGLAERANRTMGERITAMLSESRLPLSFWGECISSMCQT
;
A
#
# COMPACT_ATOMS: atom_id res chain seq x y z
N MET A 1 34.53 0.56 3.05
CA MET A 1 33.76 1.83 2.97
C MET A 1 32.79 1.86 4.14
N HIS A 2 33.07 2.64 5.18
CA HIS A 2 32.14 2.83 6.30
C HIS A 2 31.10 3.87 5.87
N SER A 3 29.84 3.46 5.75
CA SER A 3 28.73 4.39 5.56
C SER A 3 28.56 5.22 6.83
N LEU A 4 28.51 6.55 6.69
CA LEU A 4 28.16 7.45 7.78
C LEU A 4 26.80 7.05 8.39
N PRO A 5 26.64 7.16 9.72
CA PRO A 5 25.34 6.93 10.34
C PRO A 5 24.34 7.93 9.75
N PHE A 6 23.20 7.41 9.31
CA PHE A 6 22.14 8.24 8.77
C PHE A 6 21.67 9.23 9.84
N PRO A 7 21.38 10.49 9.48
CA PRO A 7 20.81 11.44 10.43
C PRO A 7 19.56 10.80 11.04
N SER A 8 19.44 10.90 12.37
CA SER A 8 18.26 10.47 13.10
C SER A 8 17.04 11.03 12.38
N SER A 9 16.05 10.16 12.11
CA SER A 9 14.80 10.62 11.54
C SER A 9 14.25 11.72 12.44
N LEU A 10 14.24 12.95 11.92
CA LEU A 10 13.54 14.05 12.57
C LEU A 10 12.11 13.56 12.73
N ASN A 11 11.69 13.36 13.98
CA ASN A 11 10.31 13.07 14.37
C ASN A 11 9.44 14.26 13.95
N HIS A 12 9.15 14.37 12.66
CA HIS A 12 8.07 15.22 12.21
C HIS A 12 6.81 14.47 12.59
N ASN A 13 6.13 14.98 13.61
CA ASN A 13 4.80 14.55 14.00
C ASN A 13 3.86 14.94 12.85
N ARG A 14 3.84 14.11 11.79
CA ARG A 14 3.01 14.33 10.60
C ARG A 14 1.55 14.20 11.01
N SER A 15 0.69 14.96 10.35
CA SER A 15 -0.75 14.81 10.53
C SER A 15 -1.26 13.61 9.71
N PRO A 16 -2.38 12.98 10.10
CA PRO A 16 -3.03 11.96 9.28
C PRO A 16 -3.26 12.47 7.84
N LEU A 17 -3.06 11.59 6.86
CA LEU A 17 -3.14 11.83 5.42
C LEU A 17 -2.18 12.89 4.86
N GLU A 18 -1.18 13.32 5.64
CA GLU A 18 -0.11 14.17 5.11
C GLU A 18 0.77 13.40 4.12
N LEU A 19 1.00 12.11 4.37
CA LEU A 19 1.75 11.22 3.49
C LEU A 19 1.20 9.80 3.61
N VAL A 20 0.76 9.23 2.49
CA VAL A 20 0.38 7.82 2.40
C VAL A 20 1.38 7.09 1.51
N HIS A 21 1.92 5.98 1.99
CA HIS A 21 2.75 5.06 1.22
C HIS A 21 1.88 4.00 0.58
N SER A 22 2.17 3.68 -0.68
CA SER A 22 1.44 2.69 -1.45
C SER A 22 2.40 1.70 -2.10
N ASP A 23 2.01 0.43 -2.06
CA ASP A 23 2.75 -0.64 -2.73
C ASP A 23 1.80 -1.76 -3.15
N LEU A 24 2.00 -2.27 -4.36
CA LEU A 24 1.21 -3.36 -4.94
C LEU A 24 2.02 -4.65 -4.88
N HIS A 25 1.45 -5.67 -4.25
CA HIS A 25 2.06 -6.98 -4.14
C HIS A 25 1.42 -7.97 -5.11
N GLY A 26 2.26 -8.70 -5.85
CA GLY A 26 1.86 -9.77 -6.76
C GLY A 26 2.40 -9.61 -8.20
N PRO A 27 2.01 -10.52 -9.12
CA PRO A 27 0.98 -11.54 -8.93
C PRO A 27 1.43 -12.64 -7.97
N LEU A 28 0.50 -13.15 -7.17
CA LEU A 28 0.76 -14.34 -6.36
C LEU A 28 0.78 -15.60 -7.24
N PRO A 29 1.57 -16.62 -6.88
CA PRO A 29 1.64 -17.87 -7.64
C PRO A 29 0.29 -18.61 -7.74
N VAL A 30 -0.56 -18.47 -6.71
CA VAL A 30 -1.89 -19.08 -6.63
C VAL A 30 -2.91 -17.96 -6.52
N ALA A 31 -3.92 -17.96 -7.39
CA ALA A 31 -5.04 -17.04 -7.26
C ALA A 31 -5.91 -17.41 -6.03
N SER A 32 -6.53 -16.43 -5.39
CA SER A 32 -7.48 -16.71 -4.32
C SER A 32 -8.73 -17.43 -4.86
N HIS A 33 -9.57 -17.95 -3.97
CA HIS A 33 -10.82 -18.62 -4.33
C HIS A 33 -11.74 -17.74 -5.21
N SER A 34 -11.77 -16.42 -4.95
CA SER A 34 -12.54 -15.44 -5.74
C SER A 34 -11.78 -14.88 -6.96
N GLY A 35 -10.59 -15.41 -7.27
CA GLY A 35 -9.80 -15.06 -8.45
C GLY A 35 -8.92 -13.82 -8.31
N TYR A 36 -8.75 -13.26 -7.11
CA TYR A 36 -7.77 -12.21 -6.86
C TYR A 36 -6.35 -12.74 -7.05
N LYS A 37 -5.45 -11.88 -7.54
CA LYS A 37 -4.06 -12.21 -7.86
C LYS A 37 -3.06 -11.25 -7.22
N TYR A 38 -3.54 -10.11 -6.75
CA TYR A 38 -2.73 -9.04 -6.17
C TYR A 38 -3.43 -8.48 -4.94
N TRP A 39 -2.70 -7.74 -4.13
CA TRP A 39 -3.27 -6.76 -3.22
C TRP A 39 -2.48 -5.45 -3.31
N ILE A 40 -3.14 -4.35 -3.02
CA ILE A 40 -2.51 -3.04 -2.86
C ILE A 40 -2.68 -2.58 -1.42
N THR A 41 -1.66 -1.92 -0.91
CA THR A 41 -1.64 -1.36 0.44
C THR A 41 -1.60 0.14 0.40
N PHE A 42 -2.33 0.79 1.31
CA PHE A 42 -2.22 2.21 1.58
C PHE A 42 -1.92 2.39 3.05
N ILE A 43 -0.77 2.99 3.36
CA ILE A 43 -0.30 3.11 4.73
C ILE A 43 -0.03 4.57 5.06
N ASP A 44 -0.82 5.09 6.00
CA ASP A 44 -0.64 6.43 6.50
C ASP A 44 0.64 6.53 7.33
N ASP A 45 1.49 7.50 6.98
CA ASP A 45 2.81 7.62 7.62
C ASP A 45 2.70 8.09 9.08
N ALA A 46 1.72 8.93 9.41
CA ALA A 46 1.56 9.48 10.75
C ALA A 46 1.00 8.44 11.74
N THR A 47 -0.12 7.83 11.38
CA THR A 47 -0.89 6.92 12.26
C THR A 47 -0.46 5.47 12.15
N ARG A 48 0.29 5.11 11.10
CA ARG A 48 0.61 3.73 10.72
C ARG A 48 -0.63 2.89 10.39
N PHE A 49 -1.78 3.52 10.19
CA PHE A 49 -3.01 2.86 9.73
C PHE A 49 -2.79 2.26 8.35
N ARG A 50 -3.28 1.03 8.14
CA ARG A 50 -3.10 0.25 6.91
C ARG A 50 -4.45 -0.13 6.34
N ALA A 51 -4.71 0.29 5.10
CA ALA A 51 -5.80 -0.24 4.29
C ALA A 51 -5.22 -1.20 3.24
N VAL A 52 -5.95 -2.28 2.97
CA VAL A 52 -5.56 -3.29 1.98
C VAL A 52 -6.74 -3.59 1.08
N TYR A 53 -6.51 -3.60 -0.23
CA TYR A 53 -7.52 -3.94 -1.23
C TYR A 53 -7.04 -5.09 -2.10
N LEU A 54 -7.89 -6.11 -2.26
CA LEU A 54 -7.63 -7.25 -3.13
C LEU A 54 -7.94 -6.90 -4.59
N LEU A 55 -7.06 -7.27 -5.51
CA LEU A 55 -7.19 -6.96 -6.95
C LEU A 55 -7.06 -8.23 -7.81
N LYS A 56 -7.88 -8.32 -8.85
CA LYS A 56 -7.79 -9.34 -9.91
C LYS A 56 -6.77 -8.95 -10.99
N ALA A 57 -6.60 -7.64 -11.22
CA ALA A 57 -5.65 -7.09 -12.17
C ALA A 57 -4.95 -5.84 -11.63
N LYS A 58 -3.70 -5.58 -12.06
CA LYS A 58 -2.95 -4.36 -11.67
C LYS A 58 -3.68 -3.06 -12.05
N SER A 59 -4.48 -3.08 -13.12
CA SER A 59 -5.27 -1.93 -13.57
C SER A 59 -6.34 -1.49 -12.57
N GLU A 60 -6.73 -2.35 -11.62
CA GLU A 60 -7.71 -2.02 -10.57
C GLU A 60 -7.11 -1.17 -9.44
N ALA A 61 -5.79 -0.99 -9.40
CA ALA A 61 -5.11 -0.20 -8.38
C ALA A 61 -5.60 1.24 -8.30
N PHE A 62 -5.89 1.86 -9.45
CA PHE A 62 -6.39 3.24 -9.48
C PHE A 62 -7.81 3.35 -8.90
N GLU A 63 -8.68 2.39 -9.19
CA GLU A 63 -10.02 2.35 -8.59
C GLU A 63 -9.93 2.14 -7.08
N ALA A 64 -9.09 1.22 -6.62
CA ALA A 64 -8.83 1.00 -5.20
C ALA A 64 -8.31 2.26 -4.50
N PHE A 65 -7.42 3.02 -5.14
CA PHE A 65 -6.92 4.29 -4.62
C PHE A 65 -8.04 5.33 -4.45
N LYS A 66 -8.95 5.46 -5.43
CA LYS A 66 -10.09 6.39 -5.32
C LYS A 66 -11.01 6.03 -4.15
N VAL A 67 -11.29 4.74 -3.98
CA VAL A 67 -12.10 4.23 -2.86
C VAL A 67 -11.42 4.55 -1.52
N TYR A 68 -10.14 4.21 -1.38
CA TYR A 68 -9.36 4.51 -0.19
C TYR A 68 -9.34 6.00 0.14
N LYS A 69 -8.99 6.86 -0.83
CA LYS A 69 -8.94 8.31 -0.65
C LYS A 69 -10.29 8.83 -0.14
N SER A 70 -11.38 8.46 -0.81
CA SER A 70 -12.73 8.92 -0.44
C SER A 70 -13.08 8.52 0.99
N TRP A 71 -12.86 7.25 1.33
CA TRP A 71 -13.11 6.73 2.67
C TRP A 71 -12.26 7.45 3.72
N ALA A 72 -10.94 7.52 3.53
CA ALA A 72 -10.01 8.07 4.49
C ALA A 72 -10.25 9.56 4.75
N GLU A 73 -10.47 10.35 3.69
CA GLU A 73 -10.79 11.78 3.84
C GLU A 73 -12.12 12.00 4.56
N THR A 74 -13.10 11.13 4.34
CA THR A 74 -14.40 11.20 5.02
C THR A 74 -14.27 10.86 6.50
N GLN A 75 -13.56 9.79 6.86
CA GLN A 75 -13.41 9.37 8.25
C GLN A 75 -12.55 10.33 9.08
N LEU A 76 -11.53 10.93 8.47
CA LEU A 76 -10.56 11.78 9.18
C LEU A 76 -10.88 13.27 9.06
N GLY A 77 -11.80 13.67 8.17
CA GLY A 77 -12.17 15.07 7.94
C GLY A 77 -11.04 15.93 7.36
N VAL A 78 -9.97 15.31 6.85
CA VAL A 78 -8.79 15.98 6.28
C VAL A 78 -8.53 15.46 4.87
N LYS A 79 -7.89 16.27 4.03
CA LYS A 79 -7.56 15.90 2.64
C LYS A 79 -6.23 15.16 2.56
N LEU A 80 -6.13 14.19 1.65
CA LEU A 80 -4.88 13.52 1.32
C LEU A 80 -3.94 14.51 0.64
N ARG A 81 -2.75 14.72 1.20
CA ARG A 81 -1.78 15.71 0.69
C ARG A 81 -0.74 15.10 -0.24
N ALA A 82 -0.22 13.92 0.09
CA ALA A 82 0.81 13.29 -0.72
C ALA A 82 0.66 11.76 -0.76
N LEU A 83 0.97 11.20 -1.93
CA LEU A 83 1.04 9.76 -2.17
C LEU A 83 2.48 9.39 -2.55
N GLN A 84 3.06 8.44 -1.82
CA GLN A 84 4.39 7.88 -2.07
C GLN A 84 4.24 6.47 -2.68
N ASP A 85 4.79 6.28 -3.87
CA ASP A 85 4.78 4.98 -4.59
C ASP A 85 6.16 4.69 -5.22
N ASP A 86 6.31 3.53 -5.88
CA ASP A 86 7.54 3.03 -6.50
C ASP A 86 7.64 3.29 -8.02
N LYS A 87 6.73 4.09 -8.60
CA LYS A 87 6.55 4.28 -10.06
C LYS A 87 6.15 3.01 -10.82
N GLY A 88 5.54 2.02 -10.17
CA GLY A 88 4.90 0.89 -10.85
C GLY A 88 3.94 1.35 -11.95
N GLY A 89 3.81 0.57 -13.02
CA GLY A 89 2.99 0.94 -14.18
C GLY A 89 1.52 1.23 -13.85
N GLU A 90 0.99 0.58 -12.79
CA GLU A 90 -0.33 0.80 -12.23
C GLU A 90 -0.56 2.24 -11.73
N TYR A 91 0.52 2.92 -11.34
CA TYR A 91 0.51 4.28 -10.79
C TYR A 91 0.73 5.36 -11.86
N MET A 92 1.15 4.97 -13.07
CA MET A 92 1.63 5.88 -14.13
C MET A 92 0.61 6.12 -15.25
N SER A 93 -0.63 5.65 -15.11
CA SER A 93 -1.66 5.94 -16.12
C SER A 93 -1.98 7.43 -16.16
N LYS A 94 -2.28 7.97 -17.36
CA LYS A 94 -2.68 9.37 -17.52
C LYS A 94 -3.87 9.74 -16.63
N ALA A 95 -4.84 8.82 -16.52
CA ALA A 95 -6.02 9.01 -15.68
C ALA A 95 -5.64 9.17 -14.20
N PHE A 96 -4.71 8.35 -13.69
CA PHE A 96 -4.24 8.47 -12.31
C PHE A 96 -3.52 9.80 -12.10
N ILE A 97 -2.55 10.13 -12.96
CA ILE A 97 -1.77 11.37 -12.87
C ILE A 97 -2.70 12.59 -12.84
N SER A 98 -3.59 12.72 -13.84
CA SER A 98 -4.54 13.82 -13.93
C SER A 98 -5.49 13.87 -12.73
N PHE A 99 -5.94 12.73 -12.22
CA PHE A 99 -6.78 12.69 -11.02
C PHE A 99 -6.04 13.23 -9.79
N THR A 100 -4.78 12.85 -9.59
CA THR A 100 -4.00 13.34 -8.44
C THR A 100 -3.63 14.82 -8.58
N GLU A 101 -3.35 15.30 -9.78
CA GLU A 101 -3.12 16.72 -10.06
C GLU A 101 -4.39 17.56 -9.77
N LEU A 102 -5.55 17.12 -10.26
CA LEU A 102 -6.83 17.78 -10.01
C LEU A 102 -7.22 17.78 -8.53
N ALA A 103 -6.86 16.73 -7.80
CA ALA A 103 -7.08 16.63 -6.36
C ALA A 103 -6.05 17.41 -5.51
N GLY A 104 -5.01 17.97 -6.12
CA GLY A 104 -3.92 18.66 -5.41
C GLY A 104 -3.02 17.72 -4.60
N ILE A 105 -2.96 16.43 -4.97
CA ILE A 105 -2.14 15.43 -4.27
C ILE A 105 -0.73 15.43 -4.86
N GLU A 106 0.27 15.66 -4.01
CA GLU A 106 1.67 15.56 -4.40
C GLU A 106 2.06 14.09 -4.62
N ARG A 107 2.56 13.78 -5.81
CA ARG A 107 3.10 12.46 -6.14
C ARG A 107 4.58 12.40 -5.83
N ARG A 108 4.93 11.53 -4.88
CA ARG A 108 6.30 11.26 -4.49
C ARG A 108 6.66 9.85 -4.92
N HIS A 109 7.86 9.70 -5.45
CA HIS A 109 8.31 8.43 -5.99
C HIS A 109 9.58 7.98 -5.31
N SER A 110 9.66 6.70 -4.97
CA SER A 110 10.89 6.14 -4.44
C SER A 110 11.91 6.11 -5.57
N THR A 111 13.12 6.55 -5.28
CA THR A 111 14.22 6.43 -6.23
C THR A 111 14.92 5.10 -6.00
N ARG A 112 15.43 4.47 -7.07
CA ARG A 112 16.15 3.17 -7.00
C ARG A 112 17.30 3.15 -5.98
N ASN A 113 17.87 4.33 -5.68
CA ASN A 113 18.97 4.50 -4.73
C ASN A 113 18.51 4.84 -3.29
N ARG A 114 17.20 4.91 -3.02
CA ARG A 114 16.64 5.18 -1.68
C ARG A 114 15.41 4.30 -1.38
N PRO A 115 15.55 2.96 -1.34
CA PRO A 115 14.46 2.05 -1.02
C PRO A 115 13.82 2.31 0.36
N GLN A 116 14.54 2.94 1.31
CA GLN A 116 13.92 3.37 2.56
C GLN A 116 12.72 4.31 2.39
N GLN A 117 12.58 5.02 1.25
CA GLN A 117 11.46 5.96 1.02
C GLN A 117 10.11 5.26 0.95
N ASN A 118 10.02 4.07 0.37
CA ASN A 118 8.79 3.24 0.37
C ASN A 118 8.91 2.00 1.28
N GLY A 119 10.02 1.89 2.02
CA GLY A 119 10.32 0.71 2.84
C GLY A 119 9.27 0.41 3.91
N LEU A 120 8.37 1.35 4.22
CA LEU A 120 7.26 1.10 5.12
C LEU A 120 6.17 0.22 4.49
N ALA A 121 5.76 0.53 3.26
CA ALA A 121 4.81 -0.29 2.52
C ALA A 121 5.42 -1.65 2.17
N GLU A 122 6.68 -1.69 1.73
CA GLU A 122 7.40 -2.93 1.44
C GLU A 122 7.50 -3.84 2.68
N ARG A 123 7.87 -3.30 3.85
CA ARG A 123 7.93 -4.07 5.10
C ARG A 123 6.55 -4.58 5.51
N ALA A 124 5.51 -3.77 5.35
CA ALA A 124 4.16 -4.18 5.66
C ALA A 124 3.69 -5.33 4.75
N ASN A 125 3.97 -5.25 3.44
CA ASN A 125 3.69 -6.31 2.48
C ASN A 125 4.40 -7.62 2.83
N ARG A 126 5.68 -7.55 3.20
CA ARG A 126 6.42 -8.73 3.67
C ARG A 126 5.78 -9.35 4.93
N THR A 127 5.47 -8.54 5.93
CA THR A 127 4.84 -9.04 7.17
C THR A 127 3.47 -9.65 6.91
N MET A 128 2.67 -9.10 5.99
CA MET A 128 1.39 -9.72 5.62
C MET A 128 1.60 -11.05 4.90
N GLY A 129 2.54 -11.14 3.96
CA GLY A 129 2.90 -12.40 3.31
C GLY A 129 3.31 -13.51 4.29
N GLU A 130 4.14 -13.16 5.28
CA GLU A 130 4.56 -14.07 6.34
C GLU A 130 3.37 -14.53 7.19
N ARG A 131 2.49 -13.61 7.59
CA ARG A 131 1.29 -13.93 8.37
C ARG A 131 0.30 -14.80 7.60
N ILE A 132 0.11 -14.54 6.30
CA ILE A 132 -0.76 -15.37 5.44
C ILE A 132 -0.23 -16.80 5.44
N THR A 133 1.08 -16.96 5.22
CA THR A 133 1.73 -18.27 5.21
C THR A 133 1.53 -19.00 6.54
N ALA A 134 1.71 -18.30 7.67
CA ALA A 134 1.48 -18.87 8.99
C ALA A 134 0.02 -19.28 9.22
N MET A 135 -0.94 -18.41 8.92
CA MET A 135 -2.39 -18.67 9.09
C MET A 135 -2.85 -19.86 8.26
N LEU A 136 -2.42 -19.95 7.00
CA LEU A 136 -2.78 -21.07 6.13
C LEU A 136 -2.16 -22.38 6.62
N SER A 137 -0.91 -22.33 7.08
CA SER A 137 -0.23 -23.51 7.64
C SER A 137 -0.92 -24.01 8.91
N GLU A 138 -1.31 -23.11 9.81
CA GLU A 138 -1.98 -23.44 11.08
C GLU A 138 -3.39 -23.99 10.85
N SER A 139 -4.17 -23.34 9.98
CA SER A 139 -5.54 -23.74 9.63
C SER A 139 -5.62 -24.94 8.68
N ARG A 140 -4.48 -25.38 8.12
CA ARG A 140 -4.40 -26.43 7.10
C ARG A 140 -5.24 -26.12 5.86
N LEU A 141 -5.40 -24.84 5.54
CA LEU A 141 -6.15 -24.39 4.37
C LEU A 141 -5.25 -24.32 3.13
N PRO A 142 -5.81 -24.59 1.93
CA PRO A 142 -5.10 -24.40 0.68
C PRO A 142 -4.61 -22.97 0.47
N LEU A 143 -3.55 -22.79 -0.32
CA LEU A 143 -3.01 -21.46 -0.65
C LEU A 143 -4.05 -20.51 -1.26
N SER A 144 -5.09 -21.02 -1.94
CA SER A 144 -6.17 -20.22 -2.49
C SER A 144 -7.01 -19.45 -1.45
N PHE A 145 -6.84 -19.72 -0.16
CA PHE A 145 -7.50 -18.96 0.92
C PHE A 145 -6.72 -17.70 1.37
N TRP A 146 -5.62 -17.36 0.67
CA TRP A 146 -4.82 -16.19 1.04
C TRP A 146 -5.61 -14.87 1.01
N GLY A 147 -6.62 -14.76 0.15
CA GLY A 147 -7.45 -13.57 0.03
C GLY A 147 -8.24 -13.31 1.31
N GLU A 148 -8.86 -14.36 1.84
CA GLU A 148 -9.61 -14.38 3.09
C GLU A 148 -8.69 -14.09 4.28
N CYS A 149 -7.47 -14.64 4.28
CA CYS A 149 -6.46 -14.30 5.29
C CYS A 149 -6.16 -12.80 5.28
N ILE A 150 -5.91 -12.19 4.12
CA ILE A 150 -5.68 -10.74 4.04
C ILE A 150 -6.89 -9.95 4.50
N SER A 151 -8.09 -10.31 4.04
CA SER A 151 -9.32 -9.66 4.45
C SER A 151 -9.57 -9.75 5.95
N SER A 152 -8.99 -10.72 6.65
CA SER A 152 -9.06 -10.78 8.12
C SER A 152 -8.03 -9.91 8.84
N MET A 153 -6.92 -9.55 8.17
CA MET A 153 -5.82 -8.78 8.78
C MET A 153 -6.08 -7.28 8.80
N CYS A 154 -6.74 -6.75 7.77
CA CYS A 154 -7.04 -5.34 7.64
C CYS A 154 -8.37 -5.18 6.89
N GLN A 155 -9.40 -4.64 7.54
CA GLN A 155 -10.59 -4.13 6.85
C GLN A 155 -10.81 -2.68 7.21
N THR A 156 -11.00 -1.87 6.16
CA THR A 156 -11.89 -0.72 6.12
C THR A 156 -12.52 -0.63 4.74
#